data_AF-C5A6E6-F1
#
_entry.id   AF-C5A6E6-F1
#
_cell.length_a   1.000
_cell.length_b   1.000
_cell.length_c   1.000
_cell.angle_alpha   90.00
_cell.angle_beta   90.00
_cell.angle_gamma   90.00
#
_symmetry.space_group_name_H-M   'P 1'
#
loop_
_entity.id
_entity.type
_entity.pdbx_description
1 polymer ?
#
loop_
_entity_poly.entity_id
_entity_poly.type
_entity_poly.pdbx_seq_one_letter_code
_entity_poly.pdbx_strand_id
1 'polypeptide(L)'
;MKQYIFIPHFWLLKFRCSEFDNFKVKKSPDVTVGVVSVNSSLNSKGLKDLKHLVNILARDAGETLRRLKERIENQSIDSLFLLDVQSTFVLGLSDLSLYSFALELDDLVEDSYTTFVRGYKVLRKNGLLINVPELGLQLGYLRDLNLSRGFSLDRRFSLLGEPLEIQVWVNRIIKLRNALHGDFPRDPFRELGYGVESGDRRFPVFLVALRRLYTMSPPEIESLSRLVHLEILEGLLPRPLPCRDGWCEVIECLKNSEGFTVVEDNGDTVLLYRLEGERRLNFPWGSIKMGKPAEIVVFSRKMGKGIRCIREGF
;
A
#
# COMPACT_ATOMS: atom_id res chain seq x y z
N MET A 1 35.78 1.70 -0.40
CA MET A 1 35.27 0.51 -1.11
C MET A 1 33.79 0.36 -0.73
N LYS A 2 32.84 0.68 -1.63
CA LYS A 2 31.40 0.64 -1.31
C LYS A 2 30.87 -0.76 -1.62
N GLN A 3 30.38 -1.46 -0.59
CA GLN A 3 29.64 -2.71 -0.76
C GLN A 3 28.19 -2.35 -1.11
N TYR A 4 27.69 -2.88 -2.21
CA TYR A 4 26.28 -2.74 -2.60
C TYR A 4 25.68 -4.12 -2.48
N ILE A 5 24.57 -4.31 -1.79
CA ILE A 5 23.90 -5.61 -1.73
C ILE A 5 22.86 -5.65 -2.84
N PHE A 6 22.84 -6.71 -3.64
CA PHE A 6 21.75 -7.03 -4.55
C PHE A 6 21.15 -8.35 -4.08
N ILE A 7 20.43 -8.27 -2.98
CA ILE A 7 19.19 -9.04 -2.89
C ILE A 7 18.36 -8.56 -4.08
N PRO A 8 17.67 -9.41 -4.86
CA PRO A 8 16.95 -8.98 -6.06
C PRO A 8 16.06 -7.77 -5.77
N HIS A 9 16.63 -6.58 -5.92
CA HIS A 9 16.01 -5.28 -5.75
C HIS A 9 15.40 -4.92 -7.10
N PHE A 10 14.54 -5.81 -7.59
CA PHE A 10 13.30 -5.26 -8.12
C PHE A 10 12.64 -4.61 -6.91
N TRP A 11 12.36 -3.31 -6.95
CA TRP A 11 11.46 -2.52 -6.06
C TRP A 11 12.15 -1.35 -5.35
N LEU A 12 12.71 -0.44 -6.15
CA LEU A 12 12.54 0.98 -5.84
C LEU A 12 11.03 1.27 -5.84
N LEU A 13 10.42 1.32 -4.65
CA LEU A 13 9.58 2.48 -4.35
C LEU A 13 10.56 3.66 -4.43
N LYS A 14 10.28 4.67 -5.27
CA LYS A 14 11.06 5.91 -5.26
C LYS A 14 10.85 6.54 -3.88
N PHE A 15 11.73 6.26 -2.93
CA PHE A 15 11.97 7.19 -1.84
C PHE A 15 12.78 8.33 -2.45
N ARG A 16 12.11 9.35 -2.99
CA ARG A 16 12.75 10.63 -3.28
C ARG A 16 12.71 11.48 -2.01
N CYS A 17 13.75 11.38 -1.19
CA CYS A 17 14.18 12.56 -0.46
C CYS A 17 14.95 13.46 -1.43
N SER A 18 14.67 14.77 -1.29
CA SER A 18 15.34 15.95 -1.83
C SER A 18 14.91 16.49 -3.22
N GLU A 19 14.51 17.77 -3.13
CA GLU A 19 14.52 18.84 -4.15
C GLU A 19 13.25 19.06 -4.98
N PHE A 20 12.34 19.88 -4.44
CA PHE A 20 11.75 20.99 -5.20
C PHE A 20 11.47 22.17 -4.25
N ASP A 21 12.44 23.08 -4.19
CA ASP A 21 12.15 24.48 -3.92
C ASP A 21 11.35 25.07 -5.09
N ASN A 22 10.44 25.98 -4.75
CA ASN A 22 9.74 26.92 -5.62
C ASN A 22 8.64 26.38 -6.54
N PHE A 23 7.46 26.10 -5.98
CA PHE A 23 6.20 26.53 -6.62
C PHE A 23 5.25 27.13 -5.58
N LYS A 24 5.12 28.46 -5.61
CA LYS A 24 4.07 29.21 -4.89
C LYS A 24 2.73 28.89 -5.54
N VAL A 25 1.90 28.09 -4.89
CA VAL A 25 0.46 28.03 -5.16
C VAL A 25 -0.27 28.73 -4.01
N LYS A 26 -1.13 29.69 -4.39
CA LYS A 26 -1.92 30.54 -3.49
C LYS A 26 -2.68 29.70 -2.45
N LYS A 27 -2.41 29.98 -1.17
CA LYS A 27 -3.25 29.56 -0.05
C LYS A 27 -4.61 30.27 -0.11
N SER A 28 -5.68 29.50 0.09
CA SER A 28 -6.97 29.95 0.59
C SER A 28 -7.67 28.76 1.26
N PRO A 29 -8.56 28.97 2.25
CA PRO A 29 -8.20 29.04 3.66
C PRO A 29 -8.64 27.82 4.47
N ASP A 30 -7.92 27.59 5.57
CA ASP A 30 -8.27 26.89 6.81
C ASP A 30 -9.26 25.71 6.73
N VAL A 31 -8.72 24.51 6.53
CA VAL A 31 -9.20 23.33 7.23
C VAL A 31 -8.04 22.77 8.04
N THR A 32 -7.97 23.15 9.31
CA THR A 32 -7.08 22.56 10.31
C THR A 32 -7.55 21.13 10.59
N VAL A 33 -7.17 20.19 9.73
CA VAL A 33 -7.31 18.76 10.02
C VAL A 33 -6.11 18.36 10.86
N GLY A 34 -6.35 18.12 12.14
CA GLY A 34 -5.33 17.73 13.10
C GLY A 34 -4.51 16.53 12.61
N VAL A 35 -3.19 16.65 12.73
CA VAL A 35 -2.23 15.56 12.49
C VAL A 35 -2.48 14.48 13.53
N VAL A 36 -3.08 13.36 13.12
CA VAL A 36 -3.25 12.18 13.97
C VAL A 36 -1.97 11.36 13.91
N SER A 37 -1.14 11.50 14.94
CA SER A 37 -0.06 10.56 15.23
C SER A 37 -0.67 9.21 15.58
N VAL A 38 -0.43 8.20 14.73
CA VAL A 38 -0.86 6.81 14.96
C VAL A 38 0.21 6.10 15.80
N ASN A 39 0.30 6.45 17.08
CA ASN A 39 1.15 5.73 18.02
C ASN A 39 0.46 4.45 18.49
N SER A 40 0.96 3.32 17.99
CA SER A 40 0.93 1.96 18.57
C SER A 40 -0.39 1.55 19.26
N SER A 41 -1.19 0.72 18.58
CA SER A 41 -2.62 0.48 18.82
C SER A 41 -3.44 1.69 18.36
N LEU A 42 -4.45 1.48 17.52
CA LEU A 42 -5.46 2.50 17.30
C LEU A 42 -6.09 2.82 18.67
N ASN A 43 -5.55 3.83 19.35
CA ASN A 43 -6.08 4.30 20.62
C ASN A 43 -7.56 4.64 20.38
N SER A 44 -8.40 4.55 21.41
CA SER A 44 -9.85 4.72 21.26
C SER A 44 -10.27 6.01 20.52
N LYS A 45 -9.43 7.04 20.54
CA LYS A 45 -9.57 8.28 19.76
C LYS A 45 -9.28 8.09 18.26
N GLY A 46 -8.12 7.53 17.89
CA GLY A 46 -7.78 7.27 16.48
C GLY A 46 -8.75 6.31 15.80
N LEU A 47 -9.28 5.32 16.54
CA LEU A 47 -10.32 4.43 16.05
C LEU A 47 -11.64 5.16 15.77
N LYS A 48 -12.03 6.09 16.64
CA LYS A 48 -13.23 6.93 16.44
C LYS A 48 -13.07 7.86 15.25
N ASP A 49 -11.89 8.46 15.09
CA ASP A 49 -11.59 9.37 13.97
C ASP A 49 -11.64 8.62 12.63
N LEU A 50 -11.09 7.41 12.56
CA LEU A 50 -11.18 6.57 11.35
C LEU A 50 -12.61 6.13 11.04
N LYS A 51 -13.39 5.73 12.05
CA LYS A 51 -14.82 5.39 11.85
C LYS A 51 -15.63 6.58 11.36
N HIS A 52 -15.35 7.78 11.88
CA HIS A 52 -15.98 9.00 11.39
C HIS A 52 -15.61 9.29 9.94
N LEU A 53 -14.32 9.15 9.58
CA LEU A 53 -13.84 9.31 8.21
C LEU A 53 -14.51 8.33 7.23
N VAL A 54 -14.65 7.06 7.61
CA VAL A 54 -15.36 6.03 6.83
C VAL A 54 -16.79 6.48 6.49
N ASN A 55 -17.53 6.99 7.47
CA ASN A 55 -18.89 7.48 7.24
C ASN A 55 -18.95 8.68 6.29
N ILE A 56 -17.99 9.62 6.40
CA ILE A 56 -17.90 10.77 5.49
C ILE A 56 -17.63 10.30 4.06
N LEU A 57 -16.63 9.43 3.87
CA LEU A 57 -16.26 8.91 2.54
C LEU A 57 -17.43 8.17 1.87
N ALA A 58 -18.16 7.35 2.63
CA ALA A 58 -19.32 6.64 2.12
C ALA A 58 -20.44 7.60 1.67
N ARG A 59 -20.75 8.61 2.50
CA ARG A 59 -21.75 9.64 2.17
C ARG A 59 -21.35 10.44 0.92
N ASP A 60 -20.11 10.90 0.87
CA ASP A 60 -19.62 11.77 -0.20
C ASP A 60 -19.51 11.02 -1.54
N ALA A 61 -19.17 9.72 -1.51
CA ALA A 61 -19.23 8.86 -2.69
C ALA A 61 -20.67 8.64 -3.18
N GLY A 62 -21.62 8.40 -2.26
CA GLY A 62 -23.04 8.28 -2.60
C GLY A 62 -23.61 9.55 -3.23
N GLU A 63 -23.28 10.71 -2.66
CA GLU A 63 -23.69 12.02 -3.16
C GLU A 63 -23.08 12.34 -4.54
N THR A 64 -21.79 12.05 -4.72
CA THR A 64 -21.13 12.21 -6.02
C THR A 64 -21.78 11.33 -7.11
N LEU A 65 -22.14 10.09 -6.79
CA LEU A 65 -22.84 9.20 -7.72
C LEU A 65 -24.25 9.72 -8.06
N ARG A 66 -24.97 10.28 -7.09
CA ARG A 66 -26.28 10.91 -7.32
C ARG A 66 -26.14 12.10 -8.26
N ARG A 67 -25.23 13.03 -7.96
CA ARG A 67 -24.94 14.20 -8.79
C ARG A 67 -24.49 13.84 -10.20
N LEU A 68 -23.70 12.76 -10.35
CA LEU A 68 -23.29 12.26 -11.66
C LEU A 68 -24.50 11.86 -12.52
N LYS A 69 -25.46 11.12 -11.94
CA LYS A 69 -26.68 10.71 -12.66
C LYS A 69 -27.51 11.93 -13.08
N GLU A 70 -27.73 12.87 -12.15
CA GLU A 70 -28.49 14.09 -12.41
C GLU A 70 -27.84 14.96 -13.50
N ARG A 71 -26.52 15.10 -13.49
CA ARG A 71 -25.81 15.87 -14.52
C ARG A 71 -25.79 15.19 -15.87
N ILE A 72 -25.79 13.85 -15.92
CA ILE A 72 -25.95 13.09 -17.17
C ILE A 72 -27.33 13.35 -17.77
N GLU A 73 -28.39 13.26 -16.96
CA GLU A 73 -29.78 13.52 -17.40
C GLU A 73 -29.93 14.96 -17.92
N ASN A 74 -29.30 15.92 -17.25
CA ASN A 74 -29.31 17.33 -17.63
C ASN A 74 -28.24 17.71 -18.66
N GLN A 75 -27.50 16.75 -19.23
CA GLN A 75 -26.42 16.98 -20.20
C GLN A 75 -25.40 18.07 -19.80
N SER A 76 -25.05 18.12 -18.52
CA SER A 76 -24.22 19.18 -17.90
C SER A 76 -22.90 18.63 -17.33
N ILE A 77 -22.34 17.61 -17.99
CA ILE A 77 -21.06 17.02 -17.61
C ILE A 77 -19.92 17.78 -18.28
N ASP A 78 -18.97 18.24 -17.47
CA ASP A 78 -17.73 18.86 -17.91
C ASP A 78 -16.50 18.14 -17.30
N SER A 79 -15.31 18.45 -17.81
CA SER A 79 -14.07 17.81 -17.36
C SER A 79 -13.71 18.11 -15.91
N LEU A 80 -14.12 19.26 -15.37
CA LEU A 80 -13.87 19.62 -13.96
C LEU A 80 -14.70 18.74 -13.04
N PHE A 81 -15.97 18.51 -13.38
CA PHE A 81 -16.82 17.59 -12.65
C PHE A 81 -16.32 16.14 -12.75
N LEU A 82 -15.73 15.74 -13.88
CA LEU A 82 -15.11 14.41 -13.99
C LEU A 82 -13.86 14.26 -13.10
N LEU A 83 -13.14 15.35 -12.81
CA LEU A 83 -12.10 15.34 -11.77
C LEU A 83 -12.68 15.15 -10.36
N ASP A 84 -13.82 15.78 -10.06
CA ASP A 84 -14.53 15.53 -8.80
C ASP A 84 -14.95 14.06 -8.69
N VAL A 85 -15.43 13.45 -9.78
CA VAL A 85 -15.72 12.02 -9.82
C VAL A 85 -14.46 11.18 -9.61
N GLN A 86 -13.34 11.51 -10.25
CA GLN A 86 -12.09 10.79 -10.02
C GLN A 86 -11.63 10.87 -8.55
N SER A 87 -11.68 12.07 -7.96
CA SER A 87 -11.13 12.33 -6.62
C SER A 87 -12.09 11.94 -5.48
N THR A 88 -13.33 12.42 -5.51
CA THR A 88 -14.31 12.16 -4.45
C THR A 88 -14.94 10.78 -4.57
N PHE A 89 -15.16 10.28 -5.79
CA PHE A 89 -15.81 8.98 -5.98
C PHE A 89 -14.79 7.84 -6.09
N VAL A 90 -13.87 7.85 -7.07
CA VAL A 90 -12.95 6.70 -7.26
C VAL A 90 -11.92 6.61 -6.13
N LEU A 91 -11.16 7.68 -5.88
CA LEU A 91 -10.20 7.71 -4.76
C LEU A 91 -10.92 7.62 -3.41
N GLY A 92 -12.04 8.32 -3.22
CA GLY A 92 -12.82 8.25 -1.98
C GLY A 92 -13.29 6.82 -1.64
N LEU A 93 -13.80 6.06 -2.60
CA LEU A 93 -14.18 4.65 -2.40
C LEU A 93 -12.98 3.74 -2.17
N SER A 94 -11.85 4.03 -2.83
CA SER A 94 -10.57 3.35 -2.60
C SER A 94 -10.10 3.50 -1.16
N ASP A 95 -10.09 4.74 -0.66
CA ASP A 95 -9.73 5.06 0.71
C ASP A 95 -10.73 4.44 1.69
N LEU A 96 -12.03 4.54 1.42
CA LEU A 96 -13.10 3.88 2.20
C LEU A 96 -12.87 2.38 2.32
N SER A 97 -12.57 1.71 1.20
CA SER A 97 -12.28 0.27 1.17
C SER A 97 -11.07 -0.06 2.03
N LEU A 98 -9.98 0.71 1.91
CA LEU A 98 -8.76 0.51 2.69
C LEU A 98 -8.99 0.68 4.20
N TYR A 99 -9.63 1.78 4.61
CA TYR A 99 -9.93 2.03 6.02
C TYR A 99 -10.88 0.97 6.57
N SER A 100 -11.94 0.63 5.84
CA SER A 100 -12.92 -0.38 6.28
C SER A 100 -12.28 -1.76 6.43
N PHE A 101 -11.43 -2.15 5.47
CA PHE A 101 -10.69 -3.40 5.53
C PHE A 101 -9.72 -3.42 6.72
N ALA A 102 -8.98 -2.34 6.98
CA ALA A 102 -8.09 -2.24 8.13
C ALA A 102 -8.85 -2.29 9.48
N LEU A 103 -10.13 -1.88 9.49
CA LEU A 103 -10.99 -1.84 10.67
C LEU A 103 -11.90 -3.07 10.83
N GLU A 104 -11.77 -4.09 9.97
CA GLU A 104 -12.63 -5.29 9.98
C GLU A 104 -14.12 -4.97 9.77
N LEU A 105 -14.42 -3.91 9.01
CA LEU A 105 -15.78 -3.52 8.63
C LEU A 105 -16.13 -4.09 7.25
N ASP A 106 -16.25 -5.41 7.17
CA ASP A 106 -16.31 -6.14 5.89
C ASP A 106 -17.54 -5.78 5.03
N ASP A 107 -18.69 -5.53 5.67
CA ASP A 107 -19.90 -5.06 4.98
C ASP A 107 -19.63 -3.74 4.21
N LEU A 108 -18.83 -2.83 4.78
CA LEU A 108 -18.50 -1.56 4.13
C LEU A 108 -17.49 -1.73 2.98
N VAL A 109 -16.68 -2.79 3.01
CA VAL A 109 -15.81 -3.16 1.87
C VAL A 109 -16.68 -3.64 0.70
N GLU A 110 -17.69 -4.47 0.97
CA GLU A 110 -18.66 -4.92 -0.05
C GLU A 110 -19.51 -3.76 -0.59
N ASP A 111 -19.97 -2.86 0.27
CA ASP A 111 -20.75 -1.69 -0.12
C ASP A 111 -19.93 -0.72 -0.98
N SER A 112 -18.65 -0.53 -0.63
CA SER A 112 -17.72 0.28 -1.43
C SER A 112 -17.56 -0.31 -2.83
N TYR A 113 -17.33 -1.62 -2.93
CA TYR A 113 -17.26 -2.32 -4.22
C TYR A 113 -18.57 -2.21 -5.01
N THR A 114 -19.71 -2.46 -4.39
CA THR A 114 -21.03 -2.39 -5.04
C THR A 114 -21.31 -0.99 -5.58
N THR A 115 -20.99 0.04 -4.79
CA THR A 115 -21.14 1.45 -5.17
C THR A 115 -20.22 1.79 -6.33
N PHE A 116 -18.95 1.37 -6.28
CA PHE A 116 -18.00 1.54 -7.37
C PHE A 116 -18.50 0.91 -8.67
N VAL A 117 -18.96 -0.35 -8.64
CA VAL A 117 -19.48 -1.04 -9.83
C VAL A 117 -20.66 -0.28 -10.45
N ARG A 118 -21.57 0.25 -9.63
CA ARG A 118 -22.70 1.07 -10.10
C ARG A 118 -22.20 2.34 -10.80
N GLY A 119 -21.30 3.09 -10.19
CA GLY A 119 -20.75 4.32 -10.78
C GLY A 119 -19.91 4.06 -12.03
N TYR A 120 -19.08 3.03 -12.02
CA TYR A 120 -18.29 2.61 -13.19
C TYR A 120 -19.18 2.27 -14.40
N LYS A 121 -20.28 1.54 -14.18
CA LYS A 121 -21.26 1.23 -15.24
C LYS A 121 -21.90 2.50 -15.80
N VAL A 122 -22.24 3.47 -14.95
CA VAL A 122 -22.78 4.78 -15.38
C VAL A 122 -21.76 5.53 -16.23
N LEU A 123 -20.51 5.64 -15.79
CA LEU A 123 -19.45 6.31 -16.55
C LEU A 123 -19.20 5.64 -17.91
N ARG A 124 -19.11 4.31 -17.92
CA ARG A 124 -18.85 3.54 -19.14
C ARG A 124 -19.98 3.66 -20.16
N LYS A 125 -21.24 3.51 -19.72
CA LYS A 125 -22.42 3.60 -20.59
C LYS A 125 -22.53 4.95 -21.29
N ASN A 126 -22.10 6.03 -20.63
CA ASN A 126 -22.21 7.39 -21.13
C ASN A 126 -20.91 7.91 -21.76
N GLY A 127 -19.93 7.05 -22.02
CA GLY A 127 -18.68 7.45 -22.69
C GLY A 127 -17.79 8.39 -21.86
N LEU A 128 -17.98 8.45 -20.54
CA LEU A 128 -17.30 9.40 -19.65
C LEU A 128 -15.94 8.90 -19.13
N LEU A 129 -15.49 7.74 -19.59
CA LEU A 129 -14.15 7.22 -19.31
C LEU A 129 -13.15 7.88 -20.27
N ILE A 130 -12.79 9.12 -19.96
CA ILE A 130 -11.89 9.94 -20.77
C ILE A 130 -10.60 10.28 -20.01
N ASN A 131 -9.56 10.64 -20.76
CA ASN A 131 -8.31 11.14 -20.21
C ASN A 131 -8.14 12.61 -20.64
N VAL A 132 -7.72 13.46 -19.70
CA VAL A 132 -7.32 14.85 -19.96
C VAL A 132 -6.02 15.07 -19.17
N PRO A 133 -4.84 14.73 -19.77
CA PRO A 133 -3.55 14.76 -19.08
C PRO A 133 -3.21 16.11 -18.45
N GLU A 134 -3.57 17.22 -19.11
CA GLU A 134 -3.32 18.59 -18.67
C GLU A 134 -4.03 18.90 -17.35
N LEU A 135 -5.14 18.20 -17.08
CA LEU A 135 -5.93 18.31 -15.86
C LEU A 135 -5.66 17.18 -14.86
N GLY A 136 -4.80 16.22 -15.19
CA GLY A 136 -4.60 15.02 -14.39
C GLY A 136 -5.79 14.05 -14.38
N LEU A 137 -6.72 14.16 -15.33
CA LEU A 137 -7.86 13.25 -15.45
C LEU A 137 -7.43 11.94 -16.11
N GLN A 138 -7.63 10.84 -15.40
CA GLN A 138 -7.14 9.49 -15.69
C GLN A 138 -8.27 8.46 -15.84
N LEU A 139 -9.55 8.85 -15.85
CA LEU A 139 -10.69 7.92 -15.94
C LEU A 139 -10.66 7.00 -17.18
N GLY A 140 -10.03 7.44 -18.27
CA GLY A 140 -9.89 6.67 -19.50
C GLY A 140 -9.06 5.39 -19.34
N TYR A 141 -8.18 5.31 -18.34
CA TYR A 141 -7.46 4.06 -18.03
C TYR A 141 -8.38 2.95 -17.48
N LEU A 142 -9.63 3.27 -17.13
CA LEU A 142 -10.61 2.31 -16.63
C LEU A 142 -11.46 1.65 -17.73
N ARG A 143 -11.29 2.00 -19.02
CA ARG A 143 -12.12 1.47 -20.13
C ARG A 143 -12.14 -0.05 -20.17
N ASP A 144 -10.98 -0.67 -19.97
CA ASP A 144 -10.80 -2.12 -20.04
C ASP A 144 -10.67 -2.78 -18.66
N LEU A 145 -11.16 -2.11 -17.62
CA LEU A 145 -11.15 -2.63 -16.27
C LEU A 145 -11.90 -3.97 -16.18
N ASN A 146 -11.22 -4.99 -15.67
CA ASN A 146 -11.85 -6.24 -15.26
C ASN A 146 -12.41 -6.09 -13.84
N LEU A 147 -13.73 -5.98 -13.71
CA LEU A 147 -14.41 -5.81 -12.41
C LEU A 147 -14.26 -6.99 -11.44
N SER A 148 -13.87 -8.17 -11.93
CA SER A 148 -13.67 -9.36 -11.10
C SER A 148 -12.23 -9.50 -10.58
N ARG A 149 -11.24 -8.93 -11.27
CA ARG A 149 -9.80 -9.13 -10.97
C ARG A 149 -9.03 -7.84 -10.70
N GLY A 150 -9.56 -6.70 -11.12
CA GLY A 150 -8.84 -5.44 -11.18
C GLY A 150 -7.74 -5.46 -12.25
N PHE A 151 -6.72 -4.62 -12.04
CA PHE A 151 -5.53 -4.56 -12.89
C PHE A 151 -4.45 -5.51 -12.39
N SER A 152 -3.78 -6.20 -13.32
CA SER A 152 -2.50 -6.85 -13.04
C SER A 152 -1.41 -5.81 -13.09
N LEU A 153 -0.79 -5.55 -11.94
CA LEU A 153 0.35 -4.65 -11.83
C LEU A 153 1.65 -5.47 -11.68
N ASP A 154 1.75 -6.68 -12.24
CA ASP A 154 3.00 -7.45 -12.22
C ASP A 154 4.03 -6.79 -13.16
N ARG A 155 5.29 -6.71 -12.74
CA ARG A 155 6.39 -6.12 -13.53
C ARG A 155 6.71 -6.93 -14.77
N ARG A 156 6.51 -8.25 -14.72
CA ARG A 156 6.75 -9.16 -15.85
C ARG A 156 5.71 -9.00 -16.95
N PHE A 157 4.51 -8.55 -16.59
CA PHE A 157 3.42 -8.30 -17.53
C PHE A 157 3.26 -6.80 -17.87
N SER A 158 3.85 -5.90 -17.06
CA SER A 158 3.85 -4.46 -17.34
C SER A 158 4.92 -4.12 -18.39
N LEU A 159 4.53 -4.19 -19.66
CA LEU A 159 5.19 -3.45 -20.75
C LEU A 159 5.01 -1.92 -20.60
N LEU A 160 4.18 -1.48 -19.65
CA LEU A 160 3.58 -0.13 -19.55
C LEU A 160 4.30 0.83 -18.59
N GLY A 161 5.42 0.43 -17.99
CA GLY A 161 6.16 1.28 -17.05
C GLY A 161 5.59 1.27 -15.62
N GLU A 162 5.72 2.40 -14.92
CA GLU A 162 5.25 2.58 -13.54
C GLU A 162 3.71 2.51 -13.46
N PRO A 163 3.11 1.87 -12.43
CA PRO A 163 1.66 1.83 -12.28
C PRO A 163 1.05 3.24 -12.24
N LEU A 164 -0.11 3.40 -12.88
CA LEU A 164 -0.87 4.64 -12.79
C LEU A 164 -1.68 4.68 -11.50
N GLU A 165 -1.80 5.85 -10.90
CA GLU A 165 -2.41 6.01 -9.58
C GLU A 165 -3.85 5.50 -9.54
N ILE A 166 -4.65 5.83 -10.57
CA ILE A 166 -6.05 5.38 -10.66
C ILE A 166 -6.19 3.85 -10.71
N GLN A 167 -5.22 3.13 -11.28
CA GLN A 167 -5.25 1.66 -11.35
C GLN A 167 -5.08 1.07 -9.95
N VAL A 168 -4.24 1.70 -9.13
CA VAL A 168 -3.98 1.28 -7.74
C VAL A 168 -5.19 1.59 -6.87
N TRP A 169 -5.80 2.76 -7.02
CA TRP A 169 -7.04 3.10 -6.31
C TRP A 169 -8.14 2.06 -6.59
N VAL A 170 -8.37 1.72 -7.86
CA VAL A 170 -9.37 0.71 -8.22
C VAL A 170 -8.99 -0.67 -7.69
N ASN A 171 -7.71 -1.04 -7.68
CA ASN A 171 -7.27 -2.28 -7.06
C ASN A 171 -7.53 -2.32 -5.55
N ARG A 172 -7.43 -1.20 -4.82
CA ARG A 172 -7.82 -1.15 -3.39
C ARG A 172 -9.31 -1.44 -3.18
N ILE A 173 -10.16 -1.07 -4.13
CA ILE A 173 -11.59 -1.41 -4.06
C ILE A 173 -11.79 -2.91 -4.36
N ILE A 174 -11.28 -3.37 -5.51
CA ILE A 174 -11.58 -4.72 -6.02
C ILE A 174 -10.83 -5.81 -5.24
N LYS A 175 -9.52 -5.64 -5.01
CA LYS A 175 -8.68 -6.70 -4.45
C LYS A 175 -8.87 -6.87 -2.95
N LEU A 176 -9.19 -5.81 -2.22
CA LEU A 176 -9.56 -5.94 -0.79
C LEU A 176 -10.89 -6.68 -0.65
N ARG A 177 -11.87 -6.36 -1.49
CA ARG A 177 -13.11 -7.11 -1.57
C ARG A 177 -12.85 -8.57 -1.93
N ASN A 178 -12.06 -8.86 -2.95
CA ASN A 178 -11.72 -10.23 -3.35
C ASN A 178 -11.02 -11.03 -2.25
N ALA A 179 -10.14 -10.39 -1.46
CA ALA A 179 -9.46 -11.05 -0.35
C ALA A 179 -10.44 -11.55 0.72
N LEU A 180 -11.57 -10.85 0.95
CA LEU A 180 -12.65 -11.35 1.83
C LEU A 180 -13.28 -12.65 1.32
N HIS A 181 -13.18 -12.92 0.02
CA HIS A 181 -13.66 -14.15 -0.64
C HIS A 181 -12.54 -15.14 -0.97
N GLY A 182 -11.35 -14.98 -0.39
CA GLY A 182 -10.23 -15.90 -0.54
C GLY A 182 -9.38 -15.73 -1.82
N ASP A 183 -9.60 -14.68 -2.62
CA ASP A 183 -8.74 -14.34 -3.76
C ASP A 183 -7.80 -13.20 -3.40
N PHE A 184 -6.55 -13.53 -3.10
CA PHE A 184 -5.57 -12.61 -2.52
C PHE A 184 -4.69 -11.93 -3.58
N PRO A 185 -4.33 -10.65 -3.38
CA PRO A 185 -3.35 -9.97 -4.23
C PRO A 185 -2.00 -10.69 -4.20
N ARG A 186 -1.37 -10.85 -5.38
CA ARG A 186 -0.08 -11.56 -5.50
C ARG A 186 1.08 -10.77 -4.92
N ASP A 187 1.05 -9.46 -5.10
CA ASP A 187 2.00 -8.51 -4.53
C ASP A 187 1.20 -7.39 -3.86
N PRO A 188 0.73 -7.60 -2.62
CA PRO A 188 -0.11 -6.62 -1.92
C PRO A 188 0.59 -5.26 -1.76
N PHE A 189 1.91 -5.25 -1.58
CA PHE A 189 2.70 -4.02 -1.48
C PHE A 189 2.55 -3.15 -2.72
N ARG A 190 2.69 -3.73 -3.90
CA ARG A 190 2.57 -2.97 -5.14
C ARG A 190 1.11 -2.72 -5.53
N GLU A 191 0.29 -3.75 -5.45
CA GLU A 191 -1.07 -3.71 -5.99
C GLU A 191 -2.00 -2.78 -5.20
N LEU A 192 -1.68 -2.54 -3.92
CA LEU A 192 -2.45 -1.69 -3.02
C LEU A 192 -1.65 -0.48 -2.55
N GLY A 193 -0.34 -0.60 -2.35
CA GLY A 193 0.48 0.42 -1.69
C GLY A 193 1.21 1.40 -2.61
N TYR A 194 1.16 1.24 -3.93
CA TYR A 194 1.85 2.16 -4.83
C TYR A 194 1.35 3.61 -4.64
N GLY A 195 2.29 4.55 -4.52
CA GLY A 195 2.00 5.96 -4.24
C GLY A 195 1.67 6.29 -2.78
N VAL A 196 1.80 5.34 -1.84
CA VAL A 196 1.69 5.61 -0.40
C VAL A 196 3.08 5.61 0.21
N GLU A 197 3.51 6.77 0.71
CA GLU A 197 4.85 6.98 1.26
C GLU A 197 4.81 7.10 2.79
N SER A 198 5.95 6.86 3.44
CA SER A 198 6.13 7.14 4.87
C SER A 198 5.92 8.65 5.09
N GLY A 199 4.99 9.00 5.98
CA GLY A 199 4.49 10.37 6.17
C GLY A 199 3.08 10.64 5.61
N ASP A 200 2.56 9.79 4.72
CA ASP A 200 1.15 9.83 4.33
C ASP A 200 0.27 9.26 5.46
N ARG A 201 -0.83 9.94 5.77
CA ARG A 201 -1.84 9.48 6.74
C ARG A 201 -2.38 8.07 6.44
N ARG A 202 -2.36 7.65 5.18
CA ARG A 202 -2.81 6.33 4.72
C ARG A 202 -1.78 5.24 4.97
N PHE A 203 -0.50 5.59 5.13
CA PHE A 203 0.57 4.61 5.22
C PHE A 203 0.45 3.68 6.42
N PRO A 204 0.22 4.16 7.66
CA PRO A 204 0.00 3.27 8.80
C PRO A 204 -1.23 2.37 8.62
N VAL A 205 -2.32 2.91 8.07
CA VAL A 205 -3.55 2.14 7.78
C VAL A 205 -3.29 1.07 6.73
N PHE A 206 -2.50 1.38 5.72
CA PHE A 206 -2.07 0.44 4.71
C PHE A 206 -1.29 -0.73 5.32
N LEU A 207 -0.36 -0.47 6.25
CA LEU A 207 0.36 -1.54 6.96
C LEU A 207 -0.59 -2.42 7.78
N VAL A 208 -1.58 -1.84 8.45
CA VAL A 208 -2.62 -2.60 9.17
C VAL A 208 -3.44 -3.47 8.22
N ALA A 209 -3.85 -2.94 7.06
CA ALA A 209 -4.56 -3.71 6.04
C ALA A 209 -3.71 -4.85 5.48
N LEU A 210 -2.41 -4.61 5.20
CA LEU A 210 -1.48 -5.65 4.78
C LEU A 210 -1.31 -6.74 5.83
N ARG A 211 -1.19 -6.37 7.11
CA ARG A 211 -1.11 -7.32 8.20
C ARG A 211 -2.35 -8.20 8.25
N ARG A 212 -3.54 -7.61 8.09
CA ARG A 212 -4.79 -8.37 8.00
C ARG A 212 -4.77 -9.36 6.82
N LEU A 213 -4.33 -8.92 5.64
CA LEU A 213 -4.18 -9.82 4.48
C LEU A 213 -3.25 -11.00 4.78
N TYR A 214 -2.11 -10.77 5.43
CA TYR A 214 -1.15 -11.81 5.79
C TYR A 214 -1.64 -12.74 6.90
N THR A 215 -2.54 -12.28 7.77
CA THR A 215 -3.25 -13.16 8.70
C THR A 215 -4.20 -14.10 7.95
N MET A 216 -4.88 -13.62 6.90
CA MET A 216 -5.81 -14.42 6.10
C MET A 216 -5.10 -15.36 5.12
N SER A 217 -3.94 -14.96 4.60
CA SER A 217 -3.11 -15.71 3.66
C SER A 217 -1.63 -15.59 4.05
N PRO A 218 -1.08 -16.55 4.82
CA PRO A 218 0.30 -16.52 5.28
C PRO A 218 1.31 -16.22 4.15
N PRO A 219 2.15 -15.18 4.30
CA PRO A 219 3.14 -14.79 3.30
C PRO A 219 4.41 -15.64 3.39
N GLU A 220 5.35 -15.41 2.48
CA GLU A 220 6.74 -15.88 2.68
C GLU A 220 7.43 -15.06 3.77
N ILE A 221 8.47 -15.64 4.37
CA ILE A 221 9.30 -14.97 5.38
C ILE A 221 9.79 -13.60 4.91
N GLU A 222 10.17 -13.45 3.64
CA GLU A 222 10.68 -12.18 3.10
C GLU A 222 9.60 -11.10 3.07
N SER A 223 8.39 -11.48 2.64
CA SER A 223 7.24 -10.57 2.58
C SER A 223 6.77 -10.16 3.98
N LEU A 224 6.80 -11.09 4.96
CA LEU A 224 6.49 -10.76 6.34
C LEU A 224 7.56 -9.87 6.98
N SER A 225 8.84 -10.21 6.83
CA SER A 225 9.93 -9.39 7.36
C SER A 225 9.90 -7.97 6.81
N ARG A 226 9.50 -7.79 5.54
CA ARG A 226 9.30 -6.45 4.96
C ARG A 226 8.16 -5.69 5.65
N LEU A 227 7.02 -6.33 5.89
CA LEU A 227 5.92 -5.70 6.65
C LEU A 227 6.39 -5.30 8.03
N VAL A 228 7.04 -6.21 8.75
CA VAL A 228 7.56 -5.96 10.10
C VAL A 228 8.55 -4.80 10.13
N HIS A 229 9.44 -4.73 9.14
CA HIS A 229 10.38 -3.62 9.00
C HIS A 229 9.66 -2.28 8.90
N LEU A 230 8.68 -2.17 7.99
CA LEU A 230 7.89 -0.95 7.82
C LEU A 230 7.06 -0.61 9.05
N GLU A 231 6.49 -1.61 9.73
CA GLU A 231 5.75 -1.42 10.97
C GLU A 231 6.63 -0.83 12.07
N ILE A 232 7.85 -1.35 12.25
CA ILE A 232 8.80 -0.81 13.22
C ILE A 232 9.18 0.64 12.89
N LEU A 233 9.43 0.95 11.61
CA LEU A 233 9.76 2.32 11.18
C LEU A 233 8.62 3.31 11.47
N GLU A 234 7.37 2.86 11.33
CA GLU A 234 6.17 3.65 11.67
C GLU A 234 5.82 3.61 13.17
N GLY A 235 6.67 3.01 14.01
CA GLY A 235 6.44 2.90 15.46
C GLY A 235 5.31 1.96 15.85
N LEU A 236 4.85 1.11 14.92
CA LEU A 236 3.89 0.05 15.20
C LEU A 236 4.59 -1.10 15.91
N LEU A 237 3.83 -1.82 16.75
CA LEU A 237 4.33 -2.97 17.48
C LEU A 237 4.13 -4.24 16.64
N PRO A 238 5.17 -4.75 15.94
CA PRO A 238 4.98 -5.92 15.11
C PRO A 238 4.71 -7.15 15.97
N ARG A 239 3.89 -8.05 15.46
CA ARG A 239 3.66 -9.38 16.04
C ARG A 239 4.12 -10.45 15.05
N PRO A 240 4.64 -11.60 15.51
CA PRO A 240 4.91 -12.71 14.62
C PRO A 240 3.59 -13.18 13.97
N LEU A 241 3.68 -13.60 12.71
CA LEU A 241 2.60 -14.27 11.98
C LEU A 241 3.13 -15.60 11.46
N PRO A 242 2.23 -16.56 11.16
CA PRO A 242 2.58 -17.73 10.38
C PRO A 242 3.16 -17.32 9.02
N CYS A 243 4.16 -18.06 8.56
CA CYS A 243 4.68 -17.96 7.20
C CYS A 243 4.40 -19.26 6.44
N ARG A 244 4.24 -19.17 5.13
CA ARG A 244 3.99 -20.35 4.27
C ARG A 244 5.23 -21.20 4.03
N ASP A 245 6.42 -20.62 4.19
CA ASP A 245 7.71 -21.23 3.90
C ASP A 245 8.67 -21.17 5.10
N GLY A 246 8.16 -20.97 6.31
CA GLY A 246 8.98 -20.70 7.48
C GLY A 246 8.18 -20.40 8.74
N TRP A 247 8.89 -19.97 9.77
CA TRP A 247 8.32 -19.51 11.03
C TRP A 247 9.00 -18.23 11.49
N CYS A 248 8.32 -17.44 12.31
CA CYS A 248 8.88 -16.21 12.87
C CYS A 248 8.67 -16.15 14.38
N GLU A 249 9.69 -15.70 15.10
CA GLU A 249 9.69 -15.51 16.54
C GLU A 249 10.04 -14.07 16.92
N VAL A 250 9.59 -13.66 18.10
CA VAL A 250 10.04 -12.42 18.73
C VAL A 250 11.42 -12.66 19.32
N ILE A 251 12.34 -11.72 19.11
CA ILE A 251 13.66 -11.71 19.74
C ILE A 251 13.81 -10.47 20.62
N GLU A 252 14.38 -10.65 21.80
CA GLU A 252 14.61 -9.56 22.77
C GLU A 252 16.06 -9.03 22.73
N CYS A 253 16.95 -9.77 22.08
CA CYS A 253 18.33 -9.37 21.90
C CYS A 253 18.81 -9.74 20.51
N LEU A 254 19.57 -8.82 19.91
CA LEU A 254 20.33 -9.10 18.70
C LEU A 254 21.60 -9.85 19.12
N LYS A 255 21.60 -11.19 18.97
CA LYS A 255 22.83 -11.99 19.15
C LYS A 255 23.85 -11.66 18.06
N ASN A 256 25.09 -12.15 18.22
CA ASN A 256 26.20 -11.95 17.27
C ASN A 256 25.71 -12.03 15.80
N SER A 257 25.95 -10.96 15.03
CA SER A 257 25.54 -10.81 13.63
C SER A 257 26.50 -11.49 12.66
N GLU A 258 27.42 -12.32 13.16
CA GLU A 258 28.32 -13.13 12.36
C GLU A 258 27.55 -14.03 11.37
N GLY A 259 27.98 -14.01 10.10
CA GLY A 259 27.32 -14.70 9.01
C GLY A 259 26.05 -14.01 8.46
N PHE A 260 25.64 -12.86 9.01
CA PHE A 260 24.60 -12.04 8.41
C PHE A 260 25.16 -10.96 7.49
N THR A 261 24.38 -10.64 6.47
CA THR A 261 24.53 -9.47 5.63
C THR A 261 23.62 -8.36 6.15
N VAL A 262 24.18 -7.19 6.45
CA VAL A 262 23.41 -6.00 6.87
C VAL A 262 22.76 -5.37 5.64
N VAL A 263 21.44 -5.45 5.53
CA VAL A 263 20.69 -4.90 4.39
C VAL A 263 20.36 -3.44 4.61
N GLU A 264 19.91 -3.09 5.82
CA GLU A 264 19.64 -1.73 6.23
C GLU A 264 20.03 -1.54 7.70
N ASP A 265 20.64 -0.40 8.01
CA ASP A 265 20.88 0.03 9.39
C ASP A 265 20.74 1.55 9.45
N ASN A 266 19.67 2.04 10.06
CA ASN A 266 19.37 3.47 10.18
C ASN A 266 19.59 4.01 11.60
N GLY A 267 20.36 3.29 12.43
CA GLY A 267 20.60 3.63 13.83
C GLY A 267 19.54 3.07 14.77
N ASP A 268 18.25 3.26 14.47
CA ASP A 268 17.15 2.78 15.31
C ASP A 268 16.72 1.36 14.96
N THR A 269 16.73 1.01 13.68
CA THR A 269 16.29 -0.28 13.14
C THR A 269 17.40 -0.90 12.30
N VAL A 270 17.55 -2.21 12.42
CA VAL A 270 18.48 -3.00 11.62
C VAL A 270 17.75 -4.17 10.96
N LEU A 271 18.05 -4.37 9.68
CA LEU A 271 17.56 -5.45 8.84
C LEU A 271 18.75 -6.32 8.40
N LEU A 272 18.76 -7.58 8.83
CA LEU A 272 19.84 -8.53 8.59
C LEU A 272 19.34 -9.75 7.84
N TYR A 273 20.12 -10.23 6.86
CA TYR A 273 19.82 -11.41 6.05
C TYR A 273 20.94 -12.43 6.17
N ARG A 274 20.61 -13.69 6.47
CA ARG A 274 21.49 -14.82 6.21
C ARG A 274 21.05 -15.47 4.91
N LEU A 275 21.96 -15.48 3.94
CA LEU A 275 21.68 -15.96 2.58
C LEU A 275 22.20 -17.39 2.40
N GLU A 276 21.37 -18.24 1.80
CA GLU A 276 21.76 -19.55 1.29
C GLU A 276 22.27 -19.44 -0.16
N GLY A 277 23.26 -20.27 -0.49
CA GLY A 277 23.81 -20.34 -1.84
C GLY A 277 24.47 -19.05 -2.27
N GLU A 278 25.15 -18.37 -1.34
CA GLU A 278 25.70 -17.03 -1.52
C GLU A 278 26.64 -16.99 -2.74
N ARG A 279 26.28 -16.15 -3.72
CA ARG A 279 27.13 -15.82 -4.86
C ARG A 279 27.50 -14.36 -4.77
N ARG A 280 28.80 -14.08 -4.89
CA ARG A 280 29.32 -12.71 -4.96
C ARG A 280 29.51 -12.32 -6.42
N LEU A 281 28.75 -11.33 -6.88
CA LEU A 281 28.96 -10.69 -8.16
C LEU A 281 29.83 -9.45 -7.97
N ASN A 282 30.96 -9.39 -8.68
CA ASN A 282 31.85 -8.24 -8.63
C ASN A 282 31.58 -7.34 -9.86
N PHE A 283 31.30 -6.08 -9.60
CA PHE A 283 31.18 -5.02 -10.61
C PHE A 283 32.32 -4.01 -10.42
N PRO A 284 32.68 -3.23 -11.47
CA PRO A 284 33.73 -2.21 -11.36
C PRO A 284 33.47 -1.16 -10.26
N TRP A 285 32.20 -0.94 -9.91
CA TRP A 285 31.76 0.02 -8.90
C TRP A 285 31.40 -0.60 -7.54
N GLY A 286 31.56 -1.92 -7.36
CA GLY A 286 31.32 -2.59 -6.09
C GLY A 286 30.97 -4.06 -6.23
N SER A 287 30.89 -4.77 -5.11
CA SER A 287 30.49 -6.18 -5.08
C SER A 287 29.13 -6.35 -4.44
N ILE A 288 28.37 -7.27 -5.01
CA ILE A 288 27.00 -7.62 -4.66
C ILE A 288 26.95 -9.06 -4.15
N LYS A 289 26.31 -9.28 -3.01
CA LYS A 289 25.96 -10.61 -2.50
C LYS A 289 24.54 -10.95 -2.93
N MET A 290 24.38 -12.10 -3.58
CA MET A 290 23.09 -12.65 -3.98
C MET A 290 22.91 -14.03 -3.35
N GLY A 291 21.70 -14.38 -2.97
CA GLY A 291 21.35 -15.68 -2.42
C GLY A 291 19.90 -15.70 -1.98
N LYS A 292 19.38 -16.88 -1.63
CA LYS A 292 18.01 -17.00 -1.13
C LYS A 292 18.01 -16.67 0.37
N PRO A 293 17.13 -15.79 0.87
CA PRO A 293 17.06 -15.54 2.32
C PRO A 293 16.63 -16.81 3.06
N ALA A 294 17.52 -17.34 3.90
CA ALA A 294 17.25 -18.48 4.78
C ALA A 294 16.80 -18.00 6.16
N GLU A 295 17.37 -16.88 6.62
CA GLU A 295 17.00 -16.25 7.88
C GLU A 295 17.02 -14.72 7.72
N ILE A 296 15.99 -14.06 8.25
CA ILE A 296 15.85 -12.60 8.21
C ILE A 296 15.57 -12.10 9.62
N VAL A 297 16.34 -11.12 10.07
CA VAL A 297 16.16 -10.47 11.37
C VAL A 297 15.83 -9.01 11.15
N VAL A 298 14.73 -8.57 11.75
CA VAL A 298 14.35 -7.16 11.85
C VAL A 298 14.38 -6.77 13.32
N PHE A 299 15.25 -5.86 13.73
CA PHE A 299 15.42 -5.51 15.14
C PHE A 299 15.38 -4.01 15.36
N SER A 300 14.60 -3.56 16.35
CA SER A 300 14.57 -2.17 16.80
C SER A 300 15.40 -2.02 18.06
N ARG A 301 16.47 -1.21 17.98
CA ARG A 301 17.29 -0.83 19.13
C ARG A 301 16.49 0.01 20.12
N LYS A 302 15.65 0.91 19.61
CA LYS A 302 14.76 1.77 20.41
C LYS A 302 13.74 0.97 21.22
N MET A 303 13.18 -0.09 20.64
CA MET A 303 12.18 -0.93 21.32
C MET A 303 12.82 -2.08 22.12
N GLY A 304 14.11 -2.34 21.94
CA GLY A 304 14.82 -3.48 22.55
C GLY A 304 14.30 -4.83 22.10
N LYS A 305 13.70 -4.93 20.90
CA LYS A 305 13.13 -6.17 20.38
C LYS A 305 13.02 -6.17 18.88
N GLY A 306 12.84 -7.37 18.32
CA GLY A 306 12.71 -7.60 16.90
C GLY A 306 11.90 -8.84 16.58
N ILE A 307 11.85 -9.16 15.29
CA ILE A 307 11.32 -10.42 14.79
C ILE A 307 12.42 -11.08 13.96
N ARG A 308 12.58 -12.37 14.21
CA ARG A 308 13.43 -13.27 13.45
C ARG A 308 12.54 -14.21 12.67
N CYS A 309 12.77 -14.33 11.37
CA CYS A 309 12.06 -15.24 10.49
C CYS A 309 13.04 -16.24 9.88
N ILE A 310 12.71 -17.53 9.98
CA ILE A 310 13.56 -18.64 9.53
C ILE A 310 12.76 -19.48 8.54
N ARG A 311 13.37 -19.80 7.41
CA ARG A 311 12.79 -20.67 6.38
C ARG A 311 12.74 -22.12 6.88
N GLU A 312 11.65 -22.83 6.62
CA GLU A 312 11.55 -24.26 6.95
C GLU A 312 12.54 -25.10 6.13
N GLY A 313 13.13 -26.11 6.76
CA GLY A 313 14.19 -26.93 6.17
C GLY A 313 15.61 -26.41 6.42
N PHE A 314 15.77 -25.44 7.35
CA PHE A 314 17.04 -24.86 7.80
C PHE A 314 17.17 -24.91 9.33
#